data_AF-A0A180F979-F1
#
_entry.id   AF-A0A180F979-F1
#
_cell.length_a   1.000
_cell.length_b   1.000
_cell.length_c   1.000
_cell.angle_alpha   90.00
_cell.angle_beta   90.00
_cell.angle_gamma   90.00
#
_symmetry.space_group_name_H-M   'P 1'
#
loop_
_entity.id
_entity.type
_entity.pdbx_description
1 polymer ?
#
loop_
_entity_poly.entity_id
_entity_poly.type
_entity_poly.pdbx_seq_one_letter_code
_entity_poly.pdbx_strand_id
1 'polypeptide(L)'
;MLNVQQVRFMKQLAGIDISKDGFHACLKEQPDDGRVKIKHSRSFLNDYEGFKGFPDCSLKGLPKGMSLKFVTEATGCYYEDLVWFLGIVR
;
A
#
# COMPACT_ATOMS: atom_id res chain seq x y z
N MET A 1 -12.38 34.70 12.48
CA MET A 1 -12.79 33.29 12.27
C MET A 1 -11.54 32.51 11.91
N LEU A 2 -11.04 31.67 12.81
CA LEU A 2 -9.90 30.81 12.51
C LEU A 2 -10.39 29.73 11.54
N ASN A 3 -9.82 29.71 10.34
CA ASN A 3 -10.08 28.69 9.33
C ASN A 3 -9.35 27.43 9.80
N VAL A 4 -10.02 26.62 10.64
CA VAL A 4 -9.50 25.31 11.03
C VAL A 4 -9.49 24.48 9.76
N GLN A 5 -8.32 24.30 9.14
CA GLN A 5 -8.17 23.30 8.10
C GLN A 5 -8.55 21.96 8.74
N GLN A 6 -9.72 21.46 8.37
CA GLN A 6 -10.21 20.18 8.85
C GLN A 6 -9.16 19.14 8.46
N VAL A 7 -8.48 18.58 9.46
CA VAL A 7 -7.54 17.48 9.27
C VAL A 7 -8.37 16.32 8.74
N ARG A 8 -8.35 16.13 7.42
CA ARG A 8 -9.02 15.01 6.78
C ARG A 8 -8.24 13.77 7.16
N PHE A 9 -8.79 12.90 7.99
CA PHE A 9 -8.20 11.59 8.17
C PHE A 9 -8.39 10.84 6.85
N MET A 10 -7.27 10.36 6.32
CA MET A 10 -7.25 9.50 5.15
C MET A 10 -6.56 8.22 5.57
N LYS A 11 -7.23 7.10 5.30
CA LYS A 11 -6.65 5.77 5.43
C LYS A 11 -6.12 5.38 4.08
N GLN A 12 -4.87 4.92 4.02
CA GLN A 12 -4.31 4.35 2.81
C GLN A 12 -4.05 2.86 3.00
N LEU A 13 -4.55 2.07 2.05
CA LEU A 13 -4.46 0.61 2.04
C LEU A 13 -3.83 0.19 0.71
N ALA A 14 -2.80 -0.65 0.76
CA ALA A 14 -2.26 -1.32 -0.41
C ALA A 14 -2.73 -2.78 -0.39
N GLY A 15 -3.66 -3.13 -1.28
CA GLY A 15 -4.04 -4.52 -1.53
C GLY A 15 -3.02 -5.17 -2.44
N ILE A 16 -2.45 -6.30 -2.03
CA ILE A 16 -1.39 -7.00 -2.74
C ILE A 16 -1.90 -8.39 -3.11
N ASP A 17 -1.92 -8.68 -4.40
CA ASP A 17 -2.14 -10.02 -4.95
C ASP A 17 -0.79 -10.54 -5.46
N ILE A 18 -0.31 -11.65 -4.91
CA ILE A 18 1.06 -12.14 -5.12
C ILE A 18 1.10 -13.57 -5.65
N SER A 19 1.94 -13.77 -6.66
CA SER A 19 2.23 -15.02 -7.33
C SER A 19 3.74 -15.31 -7.32
N LYS A 20 4.14 -16.44 -7.89
CA LYS A 20 5.55 -16.79 -8.03
C LYS A 20 6.35 -15.77 -8.85
N ASP A 21 5.81 -15.30 -9.97
CA ASP A 21 6.55 -14.48 -10.94
C ASP A 21 6.45 -12.97 -10.66
N GLY A 22 5.45 -12.57 -9.88
CA GLY A 22 5.18 -11.16 -9.64
C GLY A 22 4.04 -10.93 -8.66
N PHE A 23 3.87 -9.67 -8.28
CA PHE A 23 2.74 -9.22 -7.48
C PHE A 23 2.12 -7.94 -8.04
N HIS A 24 0.81 -7.81 -7.85
CA HIS A 24 0.02 -6.66 -8.21
C HIS A 24 -0.40 -5.91 -6.95
N ALA A 25 -0.03 -4.64 -6.87
CA ALA A 25 -0.43 -3.78 -5.76
C ALA A 25 -1.48 -2.76 -6.23
N CYS A 26 -2.59 -2.70 -5.51
CA CYS A 26 -3.67 -1.72 -5.70
C CYS A 26 -3.72 -0.78 -4.49
N LEU A 27 -3.37 0.48 -4.71
CA LEU A 27 -3.40 1.50 -3.68
C LEU A 27 -4.78 2.15 -3.61
N LYS A 28 -5.40 2.07 -2.44
CA LYS A 28 -6.72 2.61 -2.13
C LYS A 28 -6.60 3.66 -1.04
N GLU A 29 -7.32 4.76 -1.23
CA GLU A 29 -7.47 5.82 -0.24
C GLU A 29 -8.93 5.90 0.19
N GLN A 30 -9.15 6.07 1.49
CA GLN A 30 -10.46 6.33 2.06
C GLN A 30 -10.40 7.64 2.86
N PRO A 31 -11.01 8.72 2.35
CA PRO A 31 -11.23 9.95 3.11
C PRO A 31 -12.32 9.77 4.17
N ASP A 32 -12.46 10.75 5.05
CA ASP A 32 -13.51 10.82 6.08
C ASP A 32 -14.94 10.74 5.55
N ASP A 33 -15.16 11.00 4.26
CA ASP A 33 -16.45 10.83 3.59
C ASP A 33 -16.82 9.35 3.37
N GLY A 34 -15.93 8.43 3.75
CA GLY A 34 -16.10 6.97 3.66
C GLY A 34 -15.92 6.41 2.26
N ARG A 35 -15.75 7.24 1.23
CA ARG A 35 -15.68 6.81 -0.17
C ARG A 35 -14.30 6.27 -0.51
N VAL A 36 -14.20 4.96 -0.69
CA VAL A 36 -12.94 4.34 -1.14
C VAL A 36 -12.68 4.69 -2.60
N LYS A 37 -11.46 5.17 -2.89
CA LYS A 37 -10.98 5.47 -4.24
C LYS A 37 -9.70 4.69 -4.51
N ILE A 38 -9.56 4.17 -5.73
CA ILE A 38 -8.30 3.61 -6.20
C ILE A 38 -7.43 4.78 -6.66
N LYS A 39 -6.25 4.93 -6.04
CA LYS A 39 -5.28 5.98 -6.38
C LYS A 39 -4.43 5.58 -7.57
N HIS A 40 -3.89 4.36 -7.51
CA HIS A 40 -3.15 3.75 -8.61
C HIS A 40 -3.00 2.25 -8.36
N SER A 41 -2.62 1.52 -9.41
CA SER A 41 -2.27 0.12 -9.35
C SER A 41 -0.99 -0.12 -10.14
N ARG A 42 -0.11 -1.00 -9.66
CA ARG A 42 1.15 -1.32 -10.33
C ARG A 42 1.54 -2.77 -10.07
N SER A 43 2.09 -3.41 -11.11
CA SER A 43 2.67 -4.74 -11.01
C SER A 43 4.19 -4.65 -10.84
N PHE A 44 4.72 -5.60 -10.08
CA PHE A 44 6.14 -5.73 -9.74
C PHE A 44 6.57 -7.20 -9.89
N LEU A 45 7.86 -7.42 -10.06
CA LEU A 45 8.44 -8.76 -9.99
C LEU A 45 8.48 -9.24 -8.54
N ASN A 46 8.35 -10.55 -8.33
CA ASN A 46 8.47 -11.15 -7.01
C ASN A 46 9.95 -11.42 -6.69
N ASP A 47 10.72 -10.34 -6.67
CA ASP A 47 12.15 -10.33 -6.40
C ASP A 47 12.55 -9.04 -5.66
N TYR A 48 13.81 -8.98 -5.26
CA TYR A 48 14.35 -7.84 -4.53
C TYR A 48 14.23 -6.49 -5.27
N GLU A 49 14.32 -6.48 -6.61
CA GLU A 49 14.18 -5.25 -7.39
C GLU A 49 12.73 -4.77 -7.41
N GLY A 50 11.78 -5.69 -7.57
CA GLY A 50 10.35 -5.42 -7.45
C GLY A 50 9.97 -4.92 -6.06
N PHE A 51 10.55 -5.51 -5.01
CA PHE A 51 10.31 -5.10 -3.62
C PHE A 51 10.80 -3.68 -3.35
N LYS A 52 11.98 -3.28 -3.85
CA LYS A 52 12.46 -1.90 -3.71
C LYS A 52 11.54 -0.87 -4.38
N GLY A 53 11.00 -1.19 -5.55
CA GLY A 53 10.10 -0.27 -6.26
C GLY A 53 8.73 -0.10 -5.61
N PHE A 54 8.33 -1.01 -4.72
CA PHE A 54 6.99 -1.06 -4.16
C PHE A 54 6.71 0.02 -3.09
N PRO A 55 7.57 0.23 -2.06
CA PRO A 55 7.42 1.31 -1.10
C PRO A 55 7.39 2.69 -1.76
N ASP A 56 8.27 2.94 -2.72
CA ASP A 56 8.31 4.22 -3.45
C ASP A 56 6.99 4.51 -4.16
N CYS A 57 6.39 3.48 -4.77
CA CYS A 57 5.09 3.60 -5.41
C CYS A 57 3.99 3.88 -4.39
N SER A 58 4.01 3.16 -3.26
CA SER A 58 2.96 3.22 -2.24
C SER A 58 3.01 4.49 -1.40
N LEU A 59 4.20 5.04 -1.15
CA LEU A 59 4.40 6.29 -0.40
C LEU A 59 4.22 7.53 -1.27
N LYS A 60 4.24 7.39 -2.59
CA LYS A 60 4.11 8.52 -3.51
C LYS A 60 2.79 9.25 -3.31
N GLY A 61 2.90 10.50 -2.85
CA GLY A 61 1.76 11.37 -2.58
C GLY A 61 1.00 11.03 -1.30
N LEU A 62 1.61 10.33 -0.34
CA LEU A 62 1.08 10.19 1.02
C LEU A 62 1.37 11.48 1.81
N PRO A 63 0.35 12.22 2.28
CA PRO A 63 0.56 13.40 3.11
C PRO A 63 1.23 13.07 4.45
N LYS A 64 2.00 14.02 5.00
CA LYS A 64 2.66 13.87 6.30
C LYS A 64 1.63 13.57 7.40
N GLY A 65 1.89 12.54 8.22
CA GLY A 65 1.04 12.14 9.34
C GLY A 65 0.07 10.99 9.05
N MET A 66 0.09 10.41 7.85
CA MET A 66 -0.72 9.22 7.54
C MET A 66 0.01 7.90 7.81
N SER A 67 -0.78 6.87 8.10
CA SER A 67 -0.32 5.49 8.18
C SER A 67 -0.74 4.73 6.93
N LEU A 68 0.22 4.06 6.29
CA LEU A 68 -0.02 3.12 5.21
C LEU A 68 -0.14 1.71 5.79
N LYS A 69 -1.18 0.98 5.42
CA LYS A 69 -1.34 -0.44 5.77
C LYS A 69 -1.28 -1.30 4.52
N PHE A 70 -0.54 -2.39 4.60
CA PHE A 70 -0.47 -3.39 3.55
C PHE A 70 -1.43 -4.55 3.89
N VAL A 71 -2.20 -4.98 2.91
CA VAL A 71 -3.11 -6.13 3.01
C VAL A 71 -2.74 -7.08 1.89
N THR A 72 -2.24 -8.25 2.25
CA THR A 72 -1.78 -9.28 1.31
C THR A 72 -2.84 -10.37 1.17
N GLU A 73 -3.33 -10.60 -0.04
CA GLU A 73 -4.04 -11.81 -0.43
C GLU A 73 -3.03 -12.74 -1.10
N ALA A 74 -2.61 -13.77 -0.37
CA ALA A 74 -1.57 -14.69 -0.83
C ALA A 74 -2.15 -16.06 -1.17
N THR A 75 -1.82 -16.57 -2.35
CA THR A 75 -2.06 -17.96 -2.73
C THR A 75 -0.74 -18.73 -2.65
N GLY A 76 -0.57 -19.59 -1.63
CA GLY A 76 0.68 -20.32 -1.38
C GLY A 76 1.71 -19.55 -0.54
N CYS A 77 2.99 -19.94 -0.60
CA CYS A 77 4.07 -19.38 0.23
C CYS A 77 4.83 -18.19 -0.39
N TYR A 78 4.43 -17.70 -1.56
CA TYR A 78 5.19 -16.69 -2.33
C TYR A 78 5.24 -15.28 -1.72
N TYR A 79 4.52 -15.06 -0.62
CA TYR A 79 4.41 -13.76 0.04
C TYR A 79 5.43 -13.55 1.16
N GLU A 80 6.12 -14.61 1.61
CA GLU A 80 7.00 -14.57 2.77
C GLU A 80 8.12 -13.54 2.59
N ASP A 81 8.83 -13.58 1.46
CA ASP A 81 9.94 -12.67 1.18
C ASP A 81 9.51 -11.20 1.15
N LEU A 82 8.32 -10.92 0.60
CA LEU A 82 7.75 -9.57 0.58
C LEU A 82 7.38 -9.09 1.99
N VAL A 83 6.79 -9.94 2.81
CA VAL A 83 6.44 -9.60 4.21
C VAL A 83 7.68 -9.37 5.06
N TRP A 84 8.73 -10.19 4.87
CA TRP A 84 10.04 -9.99 5.47
C TRP A 84 10.66 -8.65 5.05
N PHE A 85 10.67 -8.35 3.75
CA PHE A 85 11.20 -7.09 3.23
C PHE A 85 10.49 -5.87 3.80
N LEU A 86 9.15 -5.94 3.93
CA LEU A 86 8.34 -4.84 4.47
C LEU A 86 8.40 -4.73 6.00
N GLY A 87 9.04 -5.67 6.69
CA GLY A 87 9.07 -5.73 8.16
C GLY A 87 7.66 -5.92 8.76
N ILE A 88 6.76 -6.58 8.03
CA ILE A 88 5.36 -6.81 8.45
C ILE A 88 5.25 -8.02 9.41
N VAL A 89 6.32 -8.79 9.57
CA VAL A 89 6.38 -9.91 10.51
C VAL A 89 6.28 -9.35 11.94
N ARG A 90 5.27 -9.81 12.68
CA ARG A 90 5.02 -9.47 14.09
C ARG A 90 6.12 -9.98 15.01
#